data_AF-A0A2M7SR84-F1
#
_entry.id   AF-A0A2M7SR84-F1
#
_cell.length_a   1.000
_cell.length_b   1.000
_cell.length_c   1.000
_cell.angle_alpha   90.00
_cell.angle_beta   90.00
_cell.angle_gamma   90.00
#
_symmetry.space_group_name_H-M   'P 1'
#
loop_
_entity.id
_entity.type
_entity.pdbx_description
1 polymer ?
#
loop_
_entity_poly.entity_id
_entity_poly.type
_entity_poly.pdbx_seq_one_letter_code
_entity_poly.pdbx_strand_id
1 'polypeptide(L)'
;MALDFQQVYDKIKQIGAGARERRESLDKQRSRARDLLDFYADKADELQAKVERARQHDPNLRCALPLNGRAEHSLPSRTGVPPVFAARTVSLDASHPAPADEKPATLIAADGSQINPDRHAAVLYSLINVGAIVIEPGSGRPPAIFTTSDLSYGDELYTDTGTINEDLIALGRDLAERKKLLELAPKYLAPVLALTDGPVELWGAKNGAEDAYRASLAKHLSILSQLQAKNVTVAGYVDKPGADLVVRLLEIATLTDEQMKEIRKQHPLRGVTDRWLFSGILNAGHRSSVFGLQSSSRAHYTGDLTLH
;
A
#
# COMPACT_ATOMS: atom_id res chain seq x y z
N MET A 1 26.35 -23.08 4.94
CA MET A 1 27.43 -22.16 5.39
C MET A 1 27.33 -22.05 6.92
N ALA A 2 28.44 -22.17 7.66
CA ALA A 2 28.41 -22.11 9.12
C ALA A 2 28.46 -20.65 9.62
N LEU A 3 27.71 -20.34 10.68
CA LEU A 3 27.68 -19.03 11.33
C LEU A 3 28.77 -18.94 12.41
N ASP A 4 29.53 -17.84 12.44
CA ASP A 4 30.40 -17.52 13.58
C ASP A 4 29.55 -16.99 14.75
N PHE A 5 29.17 -17.89 15.65
CA PHE A 5 28.30 -17.58 16.78
C PHE A 5 28.91 -16.54 17.73
N GLN A 6 30.23 -16.57 17.92
CA GLN A 6 30.89 -15.69 18.88
C GLN A 6 30.86 -14.24 18.39
N GLN A 7 31.18 -14.03 17.12
CA GLN A 7 31.11 -12.69 16.50
C GLN A 7 29.68 -12.12 16.56
N VAL A 8 28.67 -12.95 16.25
CA VAL A 8 27.26 -12.54 16.31
C VAL A 8 26.85 -12.21 17.75
N TYR A 9 27.23 -13.03 18.72
CA TYR A 9 26.88 -12.85 20.13
C TYR A 9 27.48 -11.56 20.72
N ASP A 10 28.75 -11.28 20.44
CA ASP A 10 29.38 -10.04 20.87
C ASP A 10 28.71 -8.82 20.25
N LYS A 11 28.29 -8.91 18.98
CA LYS A 11 27.53 -7.83 18.34
C LYS A 11 26.16 -7.63 18.99
N ILE A 12 25.44 -8.69 19.36
CA ILE A 12 24.16 -8.61 20.06
C ILE A 12 24.31 -7.89 21.41
N LYS A 13 25.37 -8.20 22.17
CA LYS A 13 25.67 -7.51 23.44
C LYS A 13 25.92 -6.02 23.23
N GLN A 14 26.72 -5.65 22.23
CA GLN A 14 26.98 -4.25 21.88
C GLN A 14 25.69 -3.51 21.49
N ILE A 15 24.81 -4.16 20.73
CA ILE A 15 23.49 -3.61 20.41
C ILE A 15 22.71 -3.40 21.71
N GLY A 16 22.63 -4.39 22.59
CA GLY A 16 21.91 -4.32 23.86
C GLY A 16 22.36 -3.17 24.78
N ALA A 17 23.66 -2.88 24.86
CA ALA A 17 24.20 -1.83 25.72
C ALA A 17 23.60 -0.43 25.44
N GLY A 18 23.39 -0.09 24.16
CA GLY A 18 22.79 1.19 23.75
C GLY A 18 21.25 1.20 23.70
N ALA A 19 20.56 0.15 24.17
CA ALA A 19 19.12 0.02 23.99
C ALA A 19 18.31 1.13 24.68
N ARG A 20 18.73 1.53 25.88
CA ARG A 20 18.07 2.59 26.66
C ARG A 20 18.16 3.96 25.95
N GLU A 21 19.37 4.36 25.54
CA GLU A 21 19.59 5.63 24.84
C GLU A 21 18.80 5.69 23.52
N ARG A 22 18.78 4.59 22.76
CA ARG A 22 17.97 4.51 21.53
C ARG A 22 16.48 4.63 21.80
N ARG A 23 15.98 4.05 22.89
CA ARG A 23 14.58 4.20 23.31
C ARG A 23 14.26 5.64 23.67
N GLU A 24 15.08 6.29 24.48
CA GLU A 24 14.90 7.70 24.86
C GLU A 24 14.96 8.63 23.64
N SER A 25 15.87 8.38 22.70
CA SER A 25 15.93 9.12 21.43
C SER A 25 14.66 8.93 20.60
N LEU A 26 14.18 7.69 20.49
CA LEU A 26 12.95 7.39 19.75
C LEU A 26 11.73 8.06 20.38
N ASP A 27 11.64 8.07 21.72
CA ASP A 27 10.53 8.72 22.43
C ASP A 27 10.53 10.25 22.25
N LYS A 28 11.72 10.88 22.12
CA LYS A 28 11.83 12.30 21.73
C LYS A 28 11.33 12.56 20.30
N GLN A 29 11.73 11.72 19.35
CA GLN A 29 11.28 11.84 17.95
C GLN A 29 9.77 11.64 17.83
N ARG A 30 9.23 10.69 18.59
CA ARG A 30 7.81 10.42 18.75
C ARG A 30 7.02 11.62 19.26
N SER A 31 7.49 12.26 20.33
CA SER A 31 6.87 13.50 20.84
C SER A 31 6.86 14.57 19.75
N ARG A 32 8.02 14.82 19.12
CA ARG A 32 8.13 15.80 18.04
C ARG A 32 7.22 15.50 16.86
N ALA A 33 7.02 14.23 16.51
CA ALA A 33 6.12 13.85 15.42
C ALA A 33 4.65 14.23 15.72
N ARG A 34 4.20 14.09 16.97
CA ARG A 34 2.86 14.55 17.40
C ARG A 34 2.76 16.07 17.37
N ASP A 35 3.75 16.76 17.94
CA ASP A 35 3.77 18.22 17.93
C ASP A 35 3.71 18.78 16.50
N LEU A 36 4.40 18.13 15.55
CA LEU A 36 4.34 18.49 14.14
C LEU A 36 2.99 18.17 13.49
N LEU A 37 2.40 17.00 13.79
CA LEU A 37 1.08 16.64 13.28
C LEU A 37 0.03 17.67 13.72
N ASP A 38 0.01 18.02 15.01
CA ASP A 38 -0.89 19.01 15.60
C ASP A 38 -0.63 20.41 15.00
N PHE A 39 0.65 20.80 14.84
CA PHE A 39 1.00 22.11 14.26
C PHE A 39 0.58 22.26 12.80
N TYR A 40 0.62 21.16 12.02
CA TYR A 40 0.25 21.15 10.60
C TYR A 40 -1.17 20.63 10.34
N ALA A 41 -1.95 20.39 11.39
CA ALA A 41 -3.24 19.69 11.32
C ALA A 41 -4.21 20.32 10.30
N ASP A 42 -4.26 21.65 10.23
CA ASP A 42 -5.11 22.40 9.27
C ASP A 42 -4.33 23.05 8.12
N LYS A 43 -3.07 22.66 7.88
CA LYS A 43 -2.15 23.32 6.92
C LYS A 43 -1.88 22.49 5.67
N ALA A 44 -2.92 21.82 5.18
CA ALA A 44 -2.82 20.88 4.07
C ALA A 44 -2.30 21.53 2.77
N ASP A 45 -2.69 22.78 2.45
CA ASP A 45 -2.15 23.55 1.31
C ASP A 45 -0.63 23.79 1.43
N GLU A 46 -0.13 24.13 2.63
CA GLU A 46 1.30 24.36 2.88
C GLU A 46 2.11 23.07 2.71
N LEU A 47 1.58 21.97 3.26
CA LEU A 47 2.18 20.66 3.16
C LEU A 47 2.25 20.16 1.71
N GLN A 48 1.20 20.36 0.92
CA GLN A 48 1.22 20.03 -0.51
C GLN A 48 2.29 20.83 -1.25
N ALA A 49 2.43 22.13 -0.99
CA ALA A 49 3.46 22.97 -1.61
C ALA A 49 4.89 22.54 -1.21
N LYS A 50 5.09 22.09 0.04
CA LYS A 50 6.36 21.50 0.50
C LYS A 50 6.67 20.19 -0.22
N VAL A 51 5.69 19.29 -0.36
CA VAL A 51 5.85 18.03 -1.09
C VAL A 51 6.17 18.26 -2.57
N GLU A 52 5.52 19.23 -3.22
CA GLU A 52 5.78 19.53 -4.62
C GLU A 52 7.20 20.05 -4.86
N ARG A 53 7.71 20.94 -3.98
CA ARG A 53 9.12 21.36 -4.01
C ARG A 53 10.07 20.19 -3.78
N ALA A 54 9.78 19.35 -2.79
CA ALA A 54 10.58 18.16 -2.49
C ALA A 54 10.65 17.19 -3.69
N ARG A 55 9.56 17.04 -4.44
CA ARG A 55 9.48 16.20 -5.66
C ARG A 55 10.40 16.69 -6.78
N GLN A 56 10.66 17.99 -6.87
CA GLN A 56 11.61 18.55 -7.85
C GLN A 56 13.04 18.09 -7.58
N HIS A 57 13.39 17.78 -6.32
CA HIS A 57 14.69 17.25 -5.93
C HIS A 57 14.74 15.72 -5.92
N ASP A 58 13.63 15.06 -5.62
CA ASP A 58 13.51 13.60 -5.70
C ASP A 58 12.16 13.18 -6.32
N PRO A 59 12.13 12.90 -7.64
CA PRO A 59 10.92 12.44 -8.32
C PRO A 59 10.35 11.12 -7.77
N ASN A 60 11.19 10.30 -7.12
CA ASN A 60 10.80 9.02 -6.52
C ASN A 60 10.40 9.16 -5.05
N LEU A 61 10.25 10.39 -4.55
CA LEU A 61 9.81 10.64 -3.20
C LEU A 61 8.49 9.91 -2.90
N ARG A 62 8.50 9.11 -1.83
CA ARG A 62 7.33 8.42 -1.32
C ARG A 62 6.90 9.04 0.01
N CYS A 63 5.70 9.60 0.06
CA CYS A 63 5.10 10.17 1.29
C CYS A 63 3.58 10.29 1.16
N ALA A 64 2.91 10.58 2.26
CA ALA A 64 1.50 10.94 2.24
C ALA A 64 1.32 12.34 1.64
N LEU A 65 0.21 12.53 0.93
CA LEU A 65 -0.21 13.82 0.37
C LEU A 65 -1.54 14.20 1.02
N PRO A 66 -1.61 15.27 1.83
CA PRO A 66 -2.88 15.72 2.39
C PRO A 66 -3.90 16.01 1.30
N LEU A 67 -5.16 15.64 1.50
CA LEU A 67 -6.25 16.02 0.61
C LEU A 67 -6.89 17.31 1.10
N ASN A 68 -7.03 18.28 0.20
CA ASN A 68 -7.76 19.51 0.51
C ASN A 68 -9.19 19.31 0.02
N GLY A 69 -10.20 19.76 0.77
CA GLY A 69 -11.62 19.64 0.42
C GLY A 69 -12.04 20.33 -0.89
N ARG A 70 -11.10 20.84 -1.68
CA ARG A 70 -11.26 21.41 -3.02
C ARG A 70 -11.03 20.40 -4.15
N ALA A 71 -10.39 19.25 -3.89
CA ALA A 71 -9.93 18.32 -4.93
C ALA A 71 -11.00 17.32 -5.43
N GLU A 72 -12.26 17.38 -4.97
CA GLU A 72 -13.30 16.40 -5.36
C GLU A 72 -14.14 16.82 -6.57
N HIS A 73 -13.66 17.70 -7.45
CA HIS A 73 -14.43 18.12 -8.64
C HIS A 73 -14.47 17.11 -9.80
N SER A 74 -14.25 15.82 -9.54
CA SER A 74 -14.36 14.78 -10.58
C SER A 74 -14.72 13.38 -10.07
N LEU A 75 -15.43 13.24 -8.95
CA LEU A 75 -16.18 12.02 -8.69
C LEU A 75 -17.64 12.25 -9.10
N PRO A 76 -18.13 11.70 -10.23
CA PRO A 76 -19.54 11.80 -10.55
C PRO A 76 -20.35 11.00 -9.52
N SER A 77 -21.00 11.69 -8.58
CA SER A 77 -22.08 11.12 -7.79
C SER A 77 -23.23 10.81 -8.75
N ARG A 78 -23.33 9.55 -9.20
CA ARG A 78 -24.44 9.08 -10.05
C ARG A 78 -25.62 8.51 -9.25
N THR A 79 -25.53 8.49 -7.92
CA THR A 79 -26.56 7.97 -7.02
C THR A 79 -27.35 9.05 -6.28
N GLY A 80 -27.06 10.35 -6.49
CA GLY A 80 -27.67 11.43 -5.70
C GLY A 80 -27.29 11.39 -4.21
N VAL A 81 -26.48 10.43 -3.82
CA VAL A 81 -25.83 10.33 -2.52
C VAL A 81 -24.39 10.78 -2.77
N PRO A 82 -23.93 11.90 -2.17
CA PRO A 82 -22.52 12.24 -2.25
C PRO A 82 -21.70 11.05 -1.75
N PRO A 83 -20.53 10.73 -2.34
CA PRO A 83 -19.65 9.77 -1.70
C PRO A 83 -19.49 10.16 -0.22
N VAL A 84 -19.50 9.19 0.68
CA VAL A 84 -19.41 9.43 2.15
C VAL A 84 -18.12 10.16 2.55
N PHE A 85 -17.23 10.40 1.57
CA PHE A 85 -16.02 11.21 1.68
C PHE A 85 -16.20 12.70 1.40
N ALA A 86 -17.42 13.16 1.07
CA ALA A 86 -17.69 14.53 0.65
C ALA A 86 -17.07 15.59 1.55
N ALA A 87 -15.99 16.18 1.01
CA ALA A 87 -15.56 17.56 1.13
C ALA A 87 -15.90 18.29 2.45
N ARG A 88 -15.20 17.91 3.52
CA ARG A 88 -14.73 18.89 4.49
C ARG A 88 -13.22 18.90 4.45
N THR A 89 -12.59 20.07 4.55
CA THR A 89 -11.19 20.11 4.97
C THR A 89 -11.15 19.41 6.32
N VAL A 90 -10.62 18.19 6.33
CA VAL A 90 -10.50 17.41 7.55
C VAL A 90 -9.08 17.59 8.04
N SER A 91 -8.96 18.01 9.29
CA SER A 91 -7.70 18.10 10.00
C SER A 91 -6.90 16.79 9.88
N LEU A 92 -5.58 16.86 9.69
CA LEU A 92 -4.73 15.68 9.47
C LEU A 92 -4.73 14.71 10.68
N ASP A 93 -4.96 15.24 11.88
CA ASP A 93 -5.05 14.51 13.14
C ASP A 93 -6.48 14.02 13.46
N ALA A 94 -7.44 14.18 12.53
CA ALA A 94 -8.81 13.81 12.80
C ALA A 94 -9.01 12.30 12.94
N SER A 95 -9.92 11.95 13.84
CA SER A 95 -10.35 10.58 14.13
C SER A 95 -11.84 10.47 13.83
N HIS A 96 -12.21 9.61 12.88
CA HIS A 96 -13.60 9.43 12.46
C HIS A 96 -14.13 8.07 12.94
N PRO A 97 -15.24 8.03 13.69
CA PRO A 97 -15.87 6.78 14.07
C PRO A 97 -16.46 6.06 12.84
N ALA A 98 -16.72 4.77 13.00
CA ALA A 98 -17.51 4.01 12.03
C ALA A 98 -18.89 4.67 11.85
N PRO A 99 -19.44 4.69 10.62
CA PRO A 99 -20.80 5.17 10.37
C PRO A 99 -21.83 4.40 11.20
N ALA A 100 -22.85 5.09 11.73
CA ALA A 100 -23.91 4.45 12.51
C ALA A 100 -24.76 3.45 11.70
N ASP A 101 -24.92 3.72 10.39
CA ASP A 101 -25.67 2.86 9.47
C ASP A 101 -24.70 1.99 8.65
N GLU A 102 -24.34 0.83 9.18
CA GLU A 102 -23.54 -0.15 8.45
C GLU A 102 -24.38 -0.78 7.33
N LYS A 103 -24.06 -0.43 6.08
CA LYS A 103 -24.61 -1.14 4.91
C LYS A 103 -23.78 -2.40 4.69
N PRO A 104 -24.36 -3.61 4.74
CA PRO A 104 -23.60 -4.83 4.47
C PRO A 104 -23.07 -4.77 3.03
N ALA A 105 -21.76 -5.01 2.89
CA ALA A 105 -21.08 -5.09 1.61
C ALA A 105 -20.56 -6.51 1.41
N THR A 106 -20.67 -7.01 0.17
CA THR A 106 -20.02 -8.27 -0.18
C THR A 106 -18.51 -8.07 -0.15
N LEU A 107 -17.81 -8.84 0.67
CA LEU A 107 -16.36 -8.82 0.79
C LEU A 107 -15.79 -9.93 -0.09
N ILE A 108 -14.85 -9.59 -0.96
CA ILE A 108 -14.10 -10.55 -1.76
C ILE A 108 -12.63 -10.30 -1.52
N ALA A 109 -11.91 -11.26 -0.96
CA ALA A 109 -10.46 -11.15 -0.79
C ALA A 109 -9.77 -12.23 -1.61
N ALA A 110 -8.63 -11.89 -2.21
CA ALA A 110 -7.77 -12.83 -2.92
C ALA A 110 -6.34 -12.72 -2.40
N ASP A 111 -5.68 -13.86 -2.28
CA ASP A 111 -4.28 -14.00 -1.87
C ASP A 111 -3.62 -15.13 -2.66
N GLY A 112 -2.32 -14.99 -2.89
CA GLY A 112 -1.53 -15.83 -3.75
C GLY A 112 -0.29 -16.40 -3.07
N SER A 113 0.07 -17.59 -3.49
CA SER A 113 1.31 -18.27 -3.12
C SER A 113 1.99 -18.78 -4.38
N GLN A 114 3.30 -19.02 -4.29
CA GLN A 114 4.07 -19.46 -5.44
C GLN A 114 5.18 -20.45 -5.05
N ILE A 115 5.56 -21.29 -6.02
CA ILE A 115 6.79 -22.08 -6.00
C ILE A 115 7.66 -21.57 -7.15
N ASN A 116 8.86 -21.10 -6.81
CA ASN A 116 9.85 -20.69 -7.81
C ASN A 116 10.61 -21.92 -8.35
N PRO A 117 11.02 -21.93 -9.63
CA PRO A 117 11.88 -22.95 -10.19
C PRO A 117 13.19 -23.09 -9.43
N ASP A 118 13.48 -24.30 -8.95
CA ASP A 118 14.77 -24.64 -8.36
C ASP A 118 15.63 -25.38 -9.37
N ARG A 119 16.73 -24.74 -9.80
CA ARG A 119 17.72 -25.32 -10.72
C ARG A 119 18.46 -26.54 -10.16
N HIS A 120 18.39 -26.76 -8.84
CA HIS A 120 18.98 -27.92 -8.18
C HIS A 120 17.99 -29.07 -8.00
N ALA A 121 16.70 -28.85 -8.28
CA ALA A 121 15.70 -29.90 -8.25
C ALA A 121 15.81 -30.83 -9.47
N ALA A 122 15.35 -32.07 -9.31
CA ALA A 122 15.34 -33.05 -10.39
C ALA A 122 14.39 -32.66 -11.55
N VAL A 123 13.36 -31.86 -11.25
CA VAL A 123 12.38 -31.36 -12.21
C VAL A 123 12.23 -29.87 -11.99
N LEU A 124 12.40 -29.10 -13.06
CA LEU A 124 12.20 -27.66 -13.05
C LEU A 124 10.71 -27.35 -13.34
N TYR A 125 10.04 -26.70 -12.39
CA TYR A 125 8.65 -26.28 -12.50
C TYR A 125 8.41 -24.99 -11.70
N SER A 126 7.36 -24.25 -12.02
CA SER A 126 6.82 -23.19 -11.17
C SER A 126 5.34 -23.45 -10.91
N LEU A 127 4.83 -22.91 -9.80
CA LEU A 127 3.42 -22.98 -9.45
C LEU A 127 2.98 -21.60 -8.99
N ILE A 128 1.85 -21.12 -9.51
CA ILE A 128 1.11 -20.00 -8.95
C ILE A 128 -0.21 -20.54 -8.43
N ASN A 129 -0.51 -20.32 -7.16
CA ASN A 129 -1.76 -20.72 -6.56
C ASN A 129 -2.47 -19.51 -5.96
N VAL A 130 -3.71 -19.26 -6.38
CA VAL A 130 -4.55 -18.15 -5.92
C VAL A 130 -5.76 -18.72 -5.18
N GLY A 131 -5.92 -18.30 -3.93
CA GLY A 131 -7.13 -18.50 -3.15
C GLY A 131 -7.97 -17.22 -3.15
N ALA A 132 -9.29 -17.37 -3.14
CA ALA A 132 -10.20 -16.26 -2.89
C ALA A 132 -11.34 -16.68 -1.96
N ILE A 133 -11.77 -15.76 -1.11
CA ILE A 133 -12.90 -15.93 -0.21
C ILE A 133 -13.94 -14.85 -0.48
N VAL A 134 -15.21 -15.24 -0.52
CA VAL A 134 -16.35 -14.32 -0.61
C VAL A 134 -17.19 -14.44 0.65
N ILE A 135 -17.47 -13.30 1.28
CA ILE A 135 -18.31 -13.20 2.47
C ILE A 135 -19.43 -12.22 2.15
N GLU A 136 -20.67 -12.63 2.44
CA GLU A 136 -21.88 -11.82 2.26
C GLU A 136 -22.50 -11.59 3.64
N PRO A 137 -22.05 -10.56 4.39
CA PRO A 137 -22.52 -10.28 5.74
C PRO A 137 -24.04 -10.16 5.80
N GLY A 138 -24.66 -10.79 6.81
CA GLY A 138 -26.11 -10.76 7.00
C GLY A 138 -26.93 -11.61 6.02
N SER A 139 -26.30 -12.27 5.04
CA SER A 139 -27.04 -13.07 4.04
C SER A 139 -27.48 -14.45 4.53
N GLY A 140 -26.98 -14.90 5.68
CA GLY A 140 -27.18 -16.27 6.19
C GLY A 140 -26.43 -17.35 5.40
N ARG A 141 -25.68 -17.00 4.34
CA ARG A 141 -24.86 -17.94 3.58
C ARG A 141 -23.47 -18.08 4.21
N PRO A 142 -22.89 -19.29 4.23
CA PRO A 142 -21.50 -19.45 4.64
C PRO A 142 -20.55 -18.79 3.62
N PRO A 143 -19.33 -18.43 4.04
CA PRO A 143 -18.31 -17.95 3.11
C PRO A 143 -18.07 -18.95 1.97
N ALA A 144 -17.93 -18.43 0.74
CA ALA A 144 -17.56 -19.22 -0.42
C ALA A 144 -16.05 -19.13 -0.65
N ILE A 145 -15.42 -20.27 -0.95
CA ILE A 145 -13.97 -20.35 -1.20
C ILE A 145 -13.74 -20.80 -2.63
N PHE A 146 -12.79 -20.14 -3.30
CA PHE A 146 -12.37 -20.43 -4.67
C PHE A 146 -10.85 -20.64 -4.68
N THR A 147 -10.39 -21.60 -5.46
CA THR A 147 -8.96 -21.85 -5.64
C THR A 147 -8.65 -22.07 -7.10
N THR A 148 -7.52 -21.57 -7.56
CA THR A 148 -7.04 -21.76 -8.92
C THR A 148 -5.52 -21.91 -8.88
N SER A 149 -5.01 -22.96 -9.50
CA SER A 149 -3.59 -23.29 -9.51
C SER A 149 -3.11 -23.40 -10.95
N ASP A 150 -1.96 -22.81 -11.23
CA ASP A 150 -1.34 -22.78 -12.55
C ASP A 150 0.10 -23.32 -12.44
N LEU A 151 0.33 -24.51 -12.98
CA LEU A 151 1.59 -25.23 -12.91
C LEU A 151 2.29 -25.11 -14.26
N SER A 152 3.43 -24.42 -14.29
CA SER A 152 4.23 -24.30 -15.51
C SER A 152 5.45 -25.21 -15.46
N TYR A 153 5.76 -25.84 -16.59
CA TYR A 153 6.89 -26.76 -16.74
C TYR A 153 7.43 -26.74 -18.17
N GLY A 154 8.67 -27.20 -18.35
CA GLY A 154 9.30 -27.26 -19.68
C GLY A 154 9.44 -25.88 -20.31
N ASP A 155 9.02 -25.74 -21.58
CA ASP A 155 9.16 -24.52 -22.38
C ASP A 155 8.44 -23.31 -21.79
N GLU A 156 7.42 -23.51 -20.95
CA GLU A 156 6.68 -22.44 -20.26
C GLU A 156 7.52 -21.68 -19.22
N LEU A 157 8.64 -22.27 -18.79
CA LEU A 157 9.59 -21.64 -17.88
C LEU A 157 10.63 -20.79 -18.59
N TYR A 158 10.53 -20.64 -19.92
CA TYR A 158 11.47 -19.86 -20.71
C TYR A 158 10.77 -18.64 -21.31
N THR A 159 11.43 -17.51 -21.19
CA THR A 159 11.15 -16.27 -21.91
C THR A 159 12.14 -16.12 -23.06
N ASP A 160 11.91 -15.14 -23.93
CA ASP A 160 12.83 -14.80 -25.03
C ASP A 160 14.26 -14.46 -24.55
N THR A 161 14.42 -14.11 -23.27
CA THR A 161 15.69 -13.68 -22.67
C THR A 161 16.31 -14.69 -21.70
N GLY A 162 15.67 -15.84 -21.45
CA GLY A 162 16.19 -16.89 -20.57
C GLY A 162 15.11 -17.57 -19.75
N THR A 163 15.49 -18.16 -18.61
CA THR A 163 14.52 -18.80 -17.71
C THR A 163 13.74 -17.74 -16.91
N ILE A 164 12.46 -17.98 -16.67
CA ILE A 164 11.62 -17.17 -15.80
C ILE A 164 12.27 -17.04 -14.41
N ASN A 165 12.36 -15.82 -13.91
CA ASN A 165 12.96 -15.54 -12.61
C ASN A 165 11.88 -15.36 -11.53
N GLU A 166 12.31 -15.28 -10.27
CA GLU A 166 11.41 -15.13 -9.13
C GLU A 166 10.55 -13.86 -9.21
N ASP A 167 11.10 -12.75 -9.72
CA ASP A 167 10.40 -11.48 -9.87
C ASP A 167 9.23 -11.59 -10.87
N LEU A 168 9.42 -12.30 -11.99
CA LEU A 168 8.36 -12.52 -12.98
C LEU A 168 7.25 -13.43 -12.45
N ILE A 169 7.60 -14.44 -11.65
CA ILE A 169 6.61 -15.31 -11.00
C ILE A 169 5.80 -14.53 -9.96
N ALA A 170 6.47 -13.71 -9.14
CA ALA A 170 5.80 -12.85 -8.17
C ALA A 170 4.84 -11.87 -8.87
N LEU A 171 5.27 -11.26 -9.96
CA LEU A 171 4.43 -10.38 -10.78
C LEU A 171 3.24 -11.13 -11.41
N GLY A 172 3.45 -12.37 -11.86
CA GLY A 172 2.40 -13.24 -12.37
C GLY A 172 1.37 -13.59 -11.32
N ARG A 173 1.81 -13.91 -10.10
CA ARG A 173 0.97 -14.17 -8.93
C ARG A 173 0.12 -12.95 -8.57
N ASP A 174 0.74 -11.78 -8.42
CA ASP A 174 0.06 -10.53 -8.08
C ASP A 174 -1.05 -10.19 -9.10
N LEU A 175 -0.80 -10.45 -10.39
CA LEU A 175 -1.80 -10.30 -11.46
C LEU A 175 -2.90 -11.36 -11.39
N ALA A 176 -2.57 -12.61 -11.08
CA ALA A 176 -3.53 -13.70 -10.97
C ALA A 176 -4.54 -13.46 -9.84
N GLU A 177 -4.08 -12.95 -8.69
CA GLU A 177 -4.93 -12.51 -7.58
C GLU A 177 -5.95 -11.45 -8.03
N ARG A 178 -5.47 -10.41 -8.70
CA ARG A 178 -6.30 -9.29 -9.19
C ARG A 178 -7.29 -9.71 -10.27
N LYS A 179 -6.88 -10.60 -11.17
CA LYS A 179 -7.78 -11.24 -12.14
C LYS A 179 -8.87 -12.04 -11.45
N LYS A 180 -8.55 -12.74 -10.35
CA LYS A 180 -9.54 -13.50 -9.59
C LYS A 180 -10.60 -12.59 -8.97
N LEU A 181 -10.19 -11.44 -8.42
CA LEU A 181 -11.13 -10.42 -7.93
C LEU A 181 -12.07 -9.93 -9.04
N LEU A 182 -11.53 -9.61 -10.23
CA LEU A 182 -12.33 -9.20 -11.39
C LEU A 182 -13.27 -10.30 -11.90
N GLU A 183 -12.87 -11.57 -11.81
CA GLU A 183 -13.72 -12.70 -12.18
C GLU A 183 -14.91 -12.86 -11.22
N LEU A 184 -14.67 -12.70 -9.92
CA LEU A 184 -15.66 -12.97 -8.87
C LEU A 184 -16.60 -11.79 -8.61
N ALA A 185 -16.08 -10.57 -8.53
CA ALA A 185 -16.86 -9.38 -8.15
C ALA A 185 -18.16 -9.15 -8.93
N PRO A 186 -18.23 -9.36 -10.26
CA PRO A 186 -19.45 -9.15 -11.03
C PRO A 186 -20.58 -10.16 -10.72
N LYS A 187 -20.28 -11.25 -9.99
CA LYS A 187 -21.25 -12.31 -9.66
C LYS A 187 -22.11 -11.96 -8.44
N TYR A 188 -21.83 -10.85 -7.75
CA TYR A 188 -22.46 -10.46 -6.49
C TYR A 188 -23.15 -9.09 -6.60
N LEU A 189 -24.15 -8.87 -5.75
CA LEU A 189 -24.87 -7.60 -5.69
C LEU A 189 -24.03 -6.53 -4.98
N ALA A 190 -24.06 -5.31 -5.53
CA ALA A 190 -23.40 -4.15 -4.94
C ALA A 190 -24.04 -3.76 -3.58
N PRO A 191 -23.26 -3.19 -2.64
CA PRO A 191 -21.85 -2.84 -2.77
C PRO A 191 -20.91 -4.06 -2.63
N VAL A 192 -19.86 -4.09 -3.45
CA VAL A 192 -18.79 -5.10 -3.40
C VAL A 192 -17.48 -4.42 -3.06
N LEU A 193 -16.78 -4.93 -2.04
CA LEU A 193 -15.44 -4.53 -1.65
C LEU A 193 -14.47 -5.67 -1.98
N ALA A 194 -13.58 -5.42 -2.95
CA ALA A 194 -12.52 -6.32 -3.34
C ALA A 194 -11.22 -5.96 -2.60
N LEU A 195 -10.64 -6.94 -1.91
CA LEU A 195 -9.47 -6.80 -1.06
C LEU A 195 -8.28 -7.57 -1.63
N THR A 196 -7.13 -6.91 -1.71
CA THR A 196 -5.83 -7.54 -1.97
C THR A 196 -5.02 -7.60 -0.69
N ASP A 197 -4.24 -8.67 -0.48
CA ASP A 197 -3.20 -8.67 0.54
C ASP A 197 -2.00 -7.84 0.07
N GLY A 198 -1.68 -6.79 0.81
CA GLY A 198 -0.71 -5.78 0.41
C GLY A 198 -1.32 -4.54 -0.27
N PRO A 199 -0.45 -3.63 -0.74
CA PRO A 199 -0.86 -2.37 -1.36
C PRO A 199 -1.55 -2.57 -2.72
N VAL A 200 -2.46 -1.66 -3.05
CA VAL A 200 -3.15 -1.62 -4.36
C VAL A 200 -2.15 -1.34 -5.50
N GLU A 201 -1.15 -0.51 -5.22
CA GLU A 201 -0.05 -0.23 -6.13
C GLU A 201 0.74 -1.50 -6.46
N LEU A 202 0.92 -1.79 -7.74
CA LEU A 202 1.83 -2.84 -8.19
C LEU A 202 3.29 -2.41 -7.94
N TRP A 203 4.05 -3.21 -7.20
CA TRP A 203 5.46 -2.93 -6.93
C TRP A 203 6.36 -3.41 -8.08
N GLY A 204 7.30 -2.56 -8.50
CA GLY A 204 8.14 -2.80 -9.66
C GLY A 204 9.37 -3.68 -9.41
N ALA A 205 9.68 -4.51 -10.41
CA ALA A 205 10.87 -5.36 -10.44
C ALA A 205 12.14 -4.51 -10.40
N LYS A 206 13.09 -4.85 -9.53
CA LYS A 206 14.31 -4.05 -9.33
C LYS A 206 15.40 -4.32 -10.36
N ASN A 207 15.29 -5.35 -11.21
CA ASN A 207 16.35 -5.71 -12.16
C ASN A 207 15.79 -6.32 -13.46
N GLY A 208 16.08 -5.72 -14.62
CA GLY A 208 16.05 -6.37 -15.94
C GLY A 208 14.68 -6.77 -16.56
N ALA A 209 13.57 -6.59 -15.85
CA ALA A 209 12.22 -6.99 -16.29
C ALA A 209 11.29 -5.80 -16.58
N GLU A 210 11.82 -4.68 -17.08
CA GLU A 210 11.05 -3.44 -17.23
C GLU A 210 9.86 -3.59 -18.20
N ASP A 211 10.04 -4.28 -19.32
CA ASP A 211 8.96 -4.50 -20.30
C ASP A 211 7.85 -5.40 -19.74
N ALA A 212 8.22 -6.47 -19.04
CA ALA A 212 7.27 -7.35 -18.38
C ALA A 212 6.51 -6.63 -17.25
N TYR A 213 7.19 -5.75 -16.52
CA TYR A 213 6.57 -4.87 -15.54
C TYR A 213 5.58 -3.91 -16.20
N ARG A 214 5.96 -3.23 -17.29
CA ARG A 214 5.06 -2.32 -18.03
C ARG A 214 3.82 -3.05 -18.56
N ALA A 215 3.99 -4.23 -19.13
CA ALA A 215 2.90 -5.06 -19.60
C ALA A 215 1.96 -5.48 -18.45
N SER A 216 2.54 -5.82 -17.29
CA SER A 216 1.78 -6.19 -16.10
C SER A 216 1.05 -5.01 -15.47
N LEU A 217 1.70 -3.85 -15.42
CA LEU A 217 1.08 -2.59 -14.99
C LEU A 217 -0.11 -2.23 -15.88
N ALA A 218 0.02 -2.34 -17.20
CA ALA A 218 -1.09 -2.10 -18.13
C ALA A 218 -2.27 -3.06 -17.89
N LYS A 219 -1.99 -4.35 -17.63
CA LYS A 219 -3.01 -5.34 -17.26
C LYS A 219 -3.67 -4.99 -15.92
N HIS A 220 -2.88 -4.58 -14.91
CA HIS A 220 -3.39 -4.16 -13.61
C HIS A 220 -4.31 -2.95 -13.71
N LEU A 221 -3.89 -1.90 -14.43
CA LEU A 221 -4.71 -0.72 -14.67
C LEU A 221 -6.01 -1.08 -15.40
N SER A 222 -5.96 -1.97 -16.40
CA SER A 222 -7.16 -2.47 -17.08
C SER A 222 -8.11 -3.20 -16.11
N ILE A 223 -7.57 -4.00 -15.19
CA ILE A 223 -8.37 -4.68 -14.16
C ILE A 223 -9.05 -3.65 -13.24
N LEU A 224 -8.30 -2.67 -12.75
CA LEU A 224 -8.84 -1.61 -11.90
C LEU A 224 -9.95 -0.82 -12.61
N SER A 225 -9.75 -0.43 -13.88
CA SER A 225 -10.78 0.25 -14.67
C SER A 225 -12.03 -0.59 -14.85
N GLN A 226 -11.90 -1.91 -15.07
CA GLN A 226 -13.05 -2.80 -15.21
C GLN A 226 -13.81 -3.01 -13.89
N LEU A 227 -13.10 -3.11 -12.77
CA LEU A 227 -13.69 -3.16 -11.43
C LEU A 227 -14.43 -1.86 -11.12
N GLN A 228 -13.81 -0.72 -11.42
CA GLN A 228 -14.41 0.61 -11.26
C GLN A 228 -15.68 0.77 -12.10
N ALA A 229 -15.66 0.36 -13.37
CA ALA A 229 -16.82 0.41 -14.26
C ALA A 229 -18.01 -0.45 -13.75
N LYS A 230 -17.73 -1.43 -12.89
CA LYS A 230 -18.72 -2.31 -12.24
C LYS A 230 -19.11 -1.84 -10.83
N ASN A 231 -18.68 -0.64 -10.42
CA ASN A 231 -18.90 -0.08 -9.08
C ASN A 231 -18.35 -0.97 -7.95
N VAL A 232 -17.22 -1.65 -8.18
CA VAL A 232 -16.51 -2.41 -7.15
C VAL A 232 -15.49 -1.50 -6.49
N THR A 233 -15.55 -1.38 -5.16
CA THR A 233 -14.51 -0.69 -4.39
C THR A 233 -13.32 -1.63 -4.22
N VAL A 234 -12.11 -1.17 -4.55
CA VAL A 234 -10.88 -1.93 -4.37
C VAL A 234 -10.10 -1.33 -3.21
N ALA A 235 -9.61 -2.17 -2.30
CA ALA A 235 -8.72 -1.75 -1.22
C ALA A 235 -7.62 -2.78 -0.98
N GLY A 236 -6.47 -2.31 -0.51
CA GLY A 236 -5.37 -3.15 -0.06
C GLY A 236 -5.36 -3.25 1.46
N TYR A 237 -5.12 -4.45 1.98
CA TYR A 237 -4.97 -4.68 3.42
C TYR A 237 -3.50 -4.95 3.75
N VAL A 238 -2.96 -4.29 4.77
CA VAL A 238 -1.57 -4.50 5.20
C VAL A 238 -1.57 -4.71 6.71
N ASP A 239 -1.26 -5.93 7.17
CA ASP A 239 -1.07 -6.18 8.60
C ASP A 239 0.23 -5.56 9.11
N LYS A 240 0.18 -5.00 10.33
CA LYS A 240 1.32 -4.37 11.04
C LYS A 240 2.21 -3.52 10.12
N PRO A 241 1.67 -2.49 9.45
CA PRO A 241 2.43 -1.71 8.49
C PRO A 241 3.64 -1.05 9.18
N GLY A 242 4.80 -1.22 8.56
CA GLY A 242 6.05 -0.53 8.93
C GLY A 242 6.22 0.83 8.25
N ALA A 243 5.20 1.28 7.51
CA ALA A 243 5.24 2.51 6.74
C ALA A 243 5.27 3.77 7.64
N ASP A 244 5.87 4.81 7.10
CA ASP A 244 6.09 6.12 7.72
C ASP A 244 5.72 7.23 6.72
N LEU A 245 4.67 7.06 5.90
CA LEU A 245 4.29 7.99 4.84
C LEU A 245 3.85 9.35 5.39
N VAL A 246 3.05 9.36 6.45
CA VAL A 246 2.63 10.60 7.13
C VAL A 246 3.77 11.16 7.95
N VAL A 247 4.54 10.32 8.65
CA VAL A 247 5.77 10.75 9.32
C VAL A 247 6.72 11.43 8.33
N ARG A 248 6.91 10.85 7.14
CA ARG A 248 7.77 11.37 6.09
C ARG A 248 7.30 12.71 5.57
N LEU A 249 5.99 12.88 5.41
CA LEU A 249 5.37 14.17 5.10
C LEU A 249 5.73 15.22 6.16
N LEU A 250 5.64 14.88 7.45
CA LEU A 250 6.00 15.78 8.55
C LEU A 250 7.50 16.11 8.57
N GLU A 251 8.38 15.15 8.26
CA GLU A 251 9.81 15.42 8.10
C GLU A 251 10.05 16.50 7.03
N ILE A 252 9.44 16.33 5.86
CA ILE A 252 9.57 17.24 4.71
C ILE A 252 9.06 18.64 5.04
N ALA A 253 7.98 18.73 5.81
CA ALA A 253 7.42 20.01 6.26
C ALA A 253 8.46 20.87 6.99
N THR A 254 9.36 20.24 7.75
CA THR A 254 10.41 20.92 8.54
C THR A 254 11.68 21.26 7.76
N LEU A 255 11.87 20.73 6.55
CA LEU A 255 13.12 20.94 5.80
C LEU A 255 13.19 22.34 5.18
N THR A 256 14.39 22.92 5.18
CA THR A 256 14.74 24.10 4.37
C THR A 256 14.99 23.71 2.91
N ASP A 257 15.00 24.69 2.01
CA ASP A 257 15.24 24.44 0.58
C ASP A 257 16.64 23.85 0.33
N GLU A 258 17.65 24.20 1.14
CA GLU A 258 18.99 23.58 1.07
C GLU A 258 18.95 22.11 1.49
N GLN A 259 18.23 21.80 2.58
CA GLN A 259 18.11 20.43 3.08
C GLN A 259 17.31 19.54 2.12
N MET A 260 16.36 20.10 1.36
CA MET A 260 15.60 19.37 0.34
C MET A 260 16.48 18.81 -0.78
N LYS A 261 17.63 19.43 -1.08
CA LYS A 261 18.59 18.89 -2.07
C LYS A 261 19.16 17.52 -1.66
N GLU A 262 19.23 17.26 -0.37
CA GLU A 262 19.68 15.98 0.20
C GLU A 262 18.55 15.22 0.91
N ILE A 263 17.31 15.39 0.44
CA ILE A 263 16.10 14.85 1.08
C ILE A 263 16.19 13.37 1.48
N ARG A 264 16.85 12.51 0.68
CA ARG A 264 17.05 11.08 0.98
C ARG A 264 17.92 10.79 2.20
N LYS A 265 18.73 11.76 2.64
CA LYS A 265 19.57 11.65 3.84
C LYS A 265 18.89 12.25 5.06
N GLN A 266 17.91 13.12 4.87
CA GLN A 266 17.22 13.84 5.94
C GLN A 266 16.10 12.97 6.53
N HIS A 267 16.31 12.43 7.73
CA HIS A 267 15.28 11.66 8.45
C HIS A 267 15.25 12.04 9.95
N PRO A 268 14.82 13.27 10.29
CA PRO A 268 14.80 13.75 11.67
C PRO A 268 13.88 12.93 12.60
N LEU A 269 12.89 12.21 12.07
CA LEU A 269 11.93 11.38 12.79
C LEU A 269 12.18 9.87 12.58
N ARG A 270 13.39 9.50 12.12
CA ARG A 270 13.75 8.11 11.83
C ARG A 270 13.38 7.14 12.96
N GLY A 271 12.57 6.14 12.64
CA GLY A 271 12.14 5.09 13.58
C GLY A 271 10.72 5.30 14.12
N VAL A 272 10.13 6.48 13.91
CA VAL A 272 8.70 6.70 14.12
C VAL A 272 7.93 6.12 12.93
N THR A 273 6.82 5.42 13.20
CA THR A 273 5.95 4.83 12.16
C THR A 273 4.57 5.46 12.20
N ASP A 274 3.85 5.42 11.08
CA ASP A 274 2.46 5.92 11.01
C ASP A 274 1.56 5.14 11.97
N ARG A 275 1.78 3.83 12.10
CA ARG A 275 1.08 2.99 13.08
C ARG A 275 1.26 3.52 14.50
N TRP A 276 2.47 3.89 14.89
CA TRP A 276 2.70 4.47 16.22
C TRP A 276 2.03 5.86 16.34
N LEU A 277 2.17 6.70 15.31
CA LEU A 277 1.62 8.06 15.29
C LEU A 277 0.10 8.03 15.52
N PHE A 278 -0.62 7.24 14.72
CA PHE A 278 -2.08 7.14 14.79
C PHE A 278 -2.60 6.28 15.95
N SER A 279 -1.78 5.44 16.59
CA SER A 279 -2.21 4.66 17.77
C SER A 279 -2.61 5.53 18.96
N GLY A 280 -2.16 6.79 19.02
CA GLY A 280 -2.57 7.76 20.04
C GLY A 280 -3.81 8.58 19.66
N ILE A 281 -4.34 8.39 18.44
CA ILE A 281 -5.39 9.24 17.84
C ILE A 281 -6.64 8.41 17.50
N LEU A 282 -6.44 7.21 16.97
CA LEU A 282 -7.51 6.33 16.51
C LEU A 282 -7.95 5.37 17.61
N ASN A 283 -9.25 5.43 17.94
CA ASN A 283 -9.89 4.40 18.75
C ASN A 283 -10.21 3.16 17.87
N ALA A 284 -10.58 2.05 18.50
CA ALA A 284 -11.03 0.86 17.78
C ALA A 284 -12.20 1.19 16.83
N GLY A 285 -12.11 0.76 15.58
CA GLY A 285 -13.11 1.04 14.55
C GLY A 285 -13.07 2.46 13.95
N HIS A 286 -12.18 3.34 14.44
CA HIS A 286 -12.00 4.67 13.86
C HIS A 286 -11.02 4.63 12.67
N ARG A 287 -11.22 5.55 11.72
CA ARG A 287 -10.26 5.85 10.65
C ARG A 287 -9.68 7.25 10.80
N SER A 288 -8.47 7.46 10.27
CA SER A 288 -7.89 8.79 10.12
C SER A 288 -8.56 9.57 8.98
N SER A 289 -8.11 10.80 8.79
CA SER A 289 -8.22 11.51 7.52
C SER A 289 -7.65 10.67 6.37
N VAL A 290 -8.18 10.91 5.16
CA VAL A 290 -7.71 10.25 3.94
C VAL A 290 -6.56 11.07 3.37
N PHE A 291 -5.48 10.39 3.04
CA PHE A 291 -4.33 10.97 2.37
C PHE A 291 -4.31 10.46 0.93
N GLY A 292 -3.71 11.20 0.00
CA GLY A 292 -3.24 10.64 -1.25
C GLY A 292 -1.86 10.02 -1.08
N LEU A 293 -1.48 9.16 -2.01
CA LEU A 293 -0.11 8.65 -2.08
C LEU A 293 0.73 9.47 -3.06
N GLN A 294 1.79 10.12 -2.56
CA GLN A 294 2.86 10.62 -3.42
C GLN A 294 3.89 9.50 -3.61
N SER A 295 4.14 9.11 -4.86
CA SER A 295 5.15 8.11 -5.26
C SER A 295 5.53 8.34 -6.73
N SER A 296 6.57 7.64 -7.21
CA SER A 296 6.92 7.63 -8.64
C SER A 296 5.83 7.03 -9.52
N SER A 297 5.09 6.04 -9.00
CA SER A 297 4.03 5.36 -9.75
C SER A 297 2.74 6.18 -9.86
N ARG A 298 2.58 7.25 -9.08
CA ARG A 298 1.41 8.14 -9.09
C ARG A 298 1.03 8.59 -10.50
N ALA A 299 2.01 8.76 -11.40
CA ALA A 299 1.77 9.11 -12.80
C ALA A 299 0.91 8.08 -13.57
N HIS A 300 0.89 6.82 -13.12
CA HIS A 300 0.11 5.74 -13.72
C HIS A 300 -1.29 5.60 -13.12
N TYR A 301 -1.52 6.13 -11.92
CA TYR A 301 -2.78 6.03 -11.17
C TYR A 301 -3.49 7.39 -11.12
N THR A 302 -4.23 7.71 -12.18
CA THR A 302 -4.86 9.02 -12.38
C THR A 302 -6.39 8.92 -12.46
N GLY A 303 -7.08 10.05 -12.24
CA GLY A 303 -8.54 10.12 -12.29
C GLY A 303 -9.19 9.20 -11.25
N ASP A 304 -10.14 8.38 -11.68
CA ASP A 304 -10.86 7.43 -10.82
C ASP A 304 -9.96 6.33 -10.22
N LEU A 305 -8.73 6.18 -10.72
CA LEU A 305 -7.75 5.20 -10.23
C LEU A 305 -6.73 5.79 -9.26
N THR A 306 -6.86 7.07 -8.87
CA THR A 306 -5.92 7.71 -7.95
C THR A 306 -5.86 6.97 -6.61
N LEU A 307 -4.62 6.79 -6.12
CA LEU A 307 -4.33 6.07 -4.89
C LEU A 307 -4.43 6.99 -3.67
N HIS A 308 -5.09 6.48 -2.65
CA HIS A 308 -5.34 7.11 -1.36
C HIS A 308 -4.89 6.18 -0.23
#